data_AF-A0A2M7CLT9-F1
#
_entry.id   AF-A0A2M7CLT9-F1
#
_cell.length_a   1.000
_cell.length_b   1.000
_cell.length_c   1.000
_cell.angle_alpha   90.00
_cell.angle_beta   90.00
_cell.angle_gamma   90.00
#
_symmetry.space_group_name_H-M   'P 1'
#
loop_
_entity.id
_entity.type
_entity.pdbx_description
1 polymer ?
#
loop_
_entity_poly.entity_id
_entity_poly.type
_entity_poly.pdbx_seq_one_letter_code
_entity_poly.pdbx_strand_id
1 'polypeptide(L)'
;MNLQPLLEKSSRDHSHLCPRQILGVRMGLAGMAALGFDAPPDKKRLLVIVESDGCFADGVIAATNCTVGHRTLRVEDYGKTERCNRISPSLAFSPSTT
;
A
#
# COMPACT_ATOMS: atom_id res chain seq x y z
N MET A 1 15.47 5.38 -6.46
CA MET A 1 14.23 4.70 -6.89
C MET A 1 13.46 5.63 -7.82
N ASN A 2 13.07 5.18 -9.01
CA ASN A 2 12.27 5.98 -9.94
C ASN A 2 10.78 5.87 -9.60
N LEU A 3 10.13 6.99 -9.28
CA LEU A 3 8.72 7.05 -8.87
C LEU A 3 7.76 7.14 -10.05
N GLN A 4 8.21 7.62 -11.21
CA GLN A 4 7.38 7.89 -12.39
C GLN A 4 6.41 6.74 -12.74
N PRO A 5 6.85 5.46 -12.86
CA PRO A 5 5.94 4.39 -13.25
C PRO A 5 4.86 4.11 -12.18
N LEU A 6 5.16 4.36 -10.90
CA LEU A 6 4.19 4.20 -9.81
C LEU A 6 3.19 5.35 -9.79
N LEU A 7 3.63 6.56 -10.10
CA LEU A 7 2.77 7.73 -10.21
C LEU A 7 1.82 7.59 -11.41
N GLU A 8 2.33 7.17 -12.57
CA GLU A 8 1.51 6.87 -13.75
C GLU A 8 0.49 5.78 -13.47
N LYS A 9 0.89 4.71 -12.76
CA LYS A 9 -0.01 3.64 -12.33
C LYS A 9 -1.08 4.16 -11.36
N SER A 10 -0.71 5.01 -10.41
CA SER A 10 -1.61 5.57 -9.41
C SER A 10 -2.63 6.55 -10.01
N SER A 11 -2.29 7.25 -11.10
CA SER A 11 -3.16 8.23 -11.75
C SER A 11 -4.02 7.69 -12.88
N ARG A 12 -3.92 6.40 -13.23
CA ARG A 12 -4.62 5.83 -14.42
C ARG A 12 -6.12 6.09 -14.44
N ASP A 13 -6.75 6.02 -13.26
CA ASP A 13 -8.21 6.13 -13.12
C ASP A 13 -8.65 7.52 -12.62
N HIS A 14 -7.76 8.52 -12.70
CA HIS A 14 -7.99 9.89 -12.24
C HIS A 14 -7.77 10.91 -13.35
N SER A 15 -8.44 12.06 -13.25
CA SER A 15 -8.27 13.17 -14.21
C SER A 15 -6.90 13.85 -14.12
N HIS A 16 -6.24 13.76 -12.97
CA HIS A 16 -4.94 14.38 -12.71
C HIS A 16 -4.18 13.62 -11.62
N LEU A 17 -2.87 13.83 -11.59
CA LEU A 17 -2.03 13.43 -10.46
C LEU A 17 -2.19 14.45 -9.33
N CYS A 18 -2.67 14.02 -8.18
CA CYS A 18 -2.84 14.86 -6.99
C CYS A 18 -1.75 14.56 -5.93
N PRO A 19 -1.50 15.50 -4.99
CA PRO A 19 -0.52 15.31 -3.92
C PRO A 19 -0.77 14.07 -3.05
N ARG A 20 -2.03 13.66 -2.86
CA ARG A 20 -2.40 12.46 -2.08
C ARG A 20 -1.90 11.17 -2.71
N GLN A 21 -1.89 11.07 -4.05
CA GLN A 21 -1.34 9.91 -4.76
C GLN A 21 0.17 9.80 -4.56
N ILE A 22 0.87 10.93 -4.67
CA ILE A 22 2.32 11.00 -4.44
C ILE A 22 2.64 10.56 -3.01
N LEU A 23 1.86 11.03 -2.03
CA LEU A 23 2.01 10.64 -0.63
C LEU A 23 1.77 9.13 -0.46
N GLY A 24 0.69 8.59 -1.02
CA GLY A 24 0.36 7.16 -0.96
C GLY A 24 1.47 6.27 -1.52
N VAL A 25 2.03 6.63 -2.69
CA VAL A 25 3.16 5.89 -3.28
C VAL A 25 4.36 5.89 -2.34
N ARG A 26 4.73 7.06 -1.79
CA ARG A 26 5.89 7.17 -0.89
C ARG A 26 5.68 6.40 0.40
N MET A 27 4.47 6.44 0.98
CA MET A 27 4.15 5.69 2.20
C MET A 27 4.15 4.18 1.97
N GLY A 28 3.61 3.71 0.84
CA GLY A 28 3.65 2.29 0.47
C GLY A 28 5.08 1.77 0.32
N LEU A 29 5.94 2.52 -0.38
CA LEU A 29 7.36 2.20 -0.52
C LEU A 29 8.10 2.20 0.82
N ALA A 30 7.89 3.23 1.64
CA ALA A 30 8.51 3.34 2.95
C ALA A 30 8.11 2.17 3.88
N GLY A 31 6.85 1.78 3.88
CA GLY A 31 6.39 0.64 4.69
C GLY A 31 6.88 -0.71 4.19
N MET A 32 6.96 -0.91 2.86
CA MET A 32 7.60 -2.11 2.31
C MET A 32 9.07 -2.20 2.72
N ALA A 33 9.82 -1.10 2.59
CA ALA A 33 11.22 -1.03 3.00
C ALA A 33 11.39 -1.28 4.50
N ALA A 34 10.51 -0.72 5.35
CA ALA A 34 10.51 -0.97 6.80
C ALA A 34 10.26 -2.43 7.16
N LEU A 35 9.58 -3.19 6.28
CA LEU A 35 9.34 -4.63 6.43
C LEU A 35 10.39 -5.51 5.71
N GLY A 36 11.42 -4.90 5.11
CA GLY A 36 12.47 -5.61 4.39
C GLY A 36 12.07 -6.12 2.99
N PHE A 37 11.07 -5.48 2.36
CA PHE A 37 10.70 -5.77 0.98
C PHE A 37 11.24 -4.69 0.03
N ASP A 38 12.07 -5.10 -0.93
CA ASP A 38 12.54 -4.24 -2.02
C ASP A 38 11.53 -4.15 -3.18
N ALA A 39 10.60 -5.10 -3.24
CA ALA A 39 9.54 -5.17 -4.23
C ALA A 39 8.26 -5.77 -3.61
N PRO A 40 7.08 -5.50 -4.20
CA PRO A 40 5.83 -6.14 -3.78
C PRO A 40 5.94 -7.66 -3.78
N PRO A 41 5.57 -8.36 -2.69
CA PRO A 41 5.66 -9.81 -2.63
C PRO A 41 4.58 -10.49 -3.48
N ASP A 42 4.92 -11.59 -4.16
CA ASP A 42 4.01 -12.33 -5.05
C ASP A 42 2.86 -13.06 -4.32
N LYS A 43 3.02 -13.32 -3.03
CA LYS A 43 2.05 -14.04 -2.18
C LYS A 43 1.36 -13.06 -1.22
N LYS A 44 0.30 -13.52 -0.55
CA LYS A 44 -0.33 -12.84 0.60
C LYS A 44 0.62 -12.85 1.81
N ARG A 45 1.73 -12.11 1.70
CA ARG A 45 2.76 -11.86 2.73
C ARG A 45 2.73 -10.41 3.23
N LEU A 46 1.94 -9.56 2.58
CA LEU A 46 1.74 -8.17 2.93
C LEU A 46 0.24 -7.93 3.10
N LEU A 47 -0.14 -7.36 4.24
CA LEU A 47 -1.47 -6.81 4.48
C LEU A 47 -1.32 -5.32 4.77
N VAL A 48 -1.96 -4.51 3.94
CA VAL A 48 -1.96 -3.06 4.07
C VAL A 48 -3.27 -2.59 4.66
N ILE A 49 -3.22 -1.77 5.69
CA ILE A 49 -4.39 -1.12 6.25
C ILE A 49 -4.24 0.38 6.03
N VAL A 50 -5.16 0.97 5.27
CA VAL A 50 -5.22 2.41 5.04
C VAL A 50 -6.35 3.01 5.87
N GLU A 51 -6.07 4.13 6.53
CA GLU A 51 -7.04 4.82 7.41
C GLU A 51 -7.88 5.87 6.67
N SER A 52 -7.66 6.01 5.36
CA SER A 52 -8.32 6.98 4.48
C SER A 52 -8.48 6.36 3.10
N ASP A 53 -9.59 6.67 2.43
CA ASP A 53 -9.96 6.19 1.11
C ASP A 53 -9.55 7.18 -0.02
N GLY A 54 -9.98 6.89 -1.25
CA GLY A 54 -9.74 7.74 -2.42
C GLY A 54 -8.28 7.76 -2.91
N CYS A 55 -7.85 8.92 -3.43
CA CYS A 55 -6.57 9.10 -4.15
C CYS A 55 -5.32 8.61 -3.39
N PHE A 56 -5.35 8.63 -2.05
CA PHE A 56 -4.26 8.13 -1.23
C PHE A 56 -4.12 6.60 -1.36
N ALA A 57 -5.24 5.87 -1.25
CA ALA A 57 -5.27 4.42 -1.36
C ALA A 57 -4.75 3.96 -2.72
N ASP A 58 -5.05 4.68 -3.80
CA ASP A 58 -4.55 4.37 -5.14
C ASP A 58 -3.03 4.43 -5.24
N GLY A 59 -2.40 5.41 -4.56
CA GLY A 59 -0.94 5.48 -4.47
C GLY A 59 -0.34 4.30 -3.72
N VAL A 60 -0.98 3.89 -2.62
CA VAL A 60 -0.56 2.73 -1.83
C VAL A 60 -0.70 1.43 -2.62
N ILE A 61 -1.82 1.26 -3.34
CA ILE A 61 -2.05 0.12 -4.25
C ILE A 61 -0.97 0.08 -5.34
N ALA A 62 -0.67 1.22 -5.96
CA ALA A 62 0.32 1.33 -7.02
C ALA A 62 1.69 0.84 -6.54
N ALA A 63 2.11 1.25 -5.33
CA ALA A 63 3.39 0.88 -4.73
C ALA A 63 3.45 -0.57 -4.22
N THR A 64 2.37 -1.10 -3.64
CA THR A 64 2.41 -2.38 -2.89
C THR A 64 1.77 -3.56 -3.60
N ASN A 65 1.08 -3.35 -4.73
CA ASN A 65 0.19 -4.33 -5.38
C ASN A 65 -0.92 -4.90 -4.48
N CYS A 66 -1.10 -4.40 -3.26
CA CYS A 66 -2.15 -4.84 -2.37
C CYS A 66 -3.46 -4.19 -2.78
N THR A 67 -4.53 -4.98 -2.89
CA THR A 67 -5.86 -4.48 -3.31
C THR A 67 -6.96 -5.01 -2.41
N VAL A 68 -8.08 -4.29 -2.37
CA VAL A 68 -9.30 -4.74 -1.67
C VAL A 68 -9.80 -6.06 -2.26
N GLY A 69 -9.82 -6.17 -3.58
CA GLY A 69 -10.29 -7.37 -4.29
C GLY A 69 -9.50 -8.64 -3.95
N HIS A 70 -8.18 -8.52 -3.74
CA HIS A 70 -7.33 -9.65 -3.36
C HIS A 70 -7.28 -9.92 -1.84
N ARG A 71 -7.99 -9.10 -1.04
CA ARG A 71 -7.99 -9.14 0.42
C ARG A 71 -6.60 -8.95 1.02
N THR A 72 -5.76 -8.16 0.37
CA THR A 72 -4.42 -7.76 0.84
C THR A 72 -4.35 -6.28 1.21
N LEU A 73 -5.42 -5.52 0.94
CA LEU A 73 -5.62 -4.17 1.44
C LEU A 73 -6.98 -4.05 2.12
N ARG A 74 -7.03 -3.37 3.25
CA ARG A 74 -8.26 -3.04 3.98
C ARG A 74 -8.32 -1.53 4.26
N VAL A 75 -9.47 -0.94 3.97
CA VAL A 75 -9.74 0.47 4.29
C VAL A 75 -10.49 0.52 5.61
N GLU A 76 -9.88 1.13 6.61
CA GLU A 76 -10.50 1.42 7.91
C GLU A 76 -10.64 2.94 8.02
N ASP A 77 -11.64 3.48 7.34
CA ASP A 77 -11.82 4.92 7.23
C ASP A 77 -12.25 5.53 8.58
N TYR A 78 -11.28 6.11 9.28
CA TYR A 78 -11.50 6.85 10.52
C TYR A 78 -11.59 8.36 10.28
N GLY A 79 -11.66 8.81 9.03
CA GLY A 79 -11.61 10.23 8.67
C GLY A 79 -10.26 10.89 8.96
N LYS A 80 -9.19 10.11 9.14
CA LYS A 80 -7.82 10.60 9.39
C LYS A 80 -7.01 10.58 8.10
N THR A 81 -7.01 11.69 7.37
CA THR A 81 -6.28 11.81 6.10
C THR A 81 -4.75 11.89 6.31
N GLU A 82 -4.28 12.03 7.55
CA GLU A 82 -2.91 12.46 7.85
C GLU A 82 -1.92 11.34 8.25
N ARG A 83 -2.35 10.08 8.48
CA ARG A 83 -1.44 9.08 9.08
C ARG A 83 -1.76 7.60 8.78
N CYS A 84 -1.32 7.08 7.64
CA CYS A 84 -1.29 5.62 7.41
C CYS A 84 -0.17 4.95 8.22
N ASN A 85 -0.46 4.49 9.43
CA ASN A 85 0.54 3.96 10.36
C ASN A 85 0.66 2.42 10.39
N ARG A 86 -0.05 1.67 9.53
CA ARG A 86 -0.10 0.20 9.66
C ARG A 86 0.02 -0.55 8.34
N ILE A 87 1.26 -0.88 7.99
CA ILE A 87 1.59 -1.89 6.99
C ILE A 87 2.07 -3.11 7.78
N SER A 88 1.28 -4.17 7.79
CA SER A 88 1.56 -5.38 8.56
C SER A 88 2.05 -6.49 7.63
N PRO A 89 3.10 -7.25 8.01
CA PRO A 89 3.37 -8.51 7.35
C PRO A 89 2.14 -9.40 7.61
N SER A 90 1.47 -9.85 6.55
CA SER A 90 0.39 -10.82 6.74
C SER A 90 1.07 -12.11 7.16
N LEU A 91 0.88 -12.48 8.43
CA LEU A 91 1.45 -13.66 9.08
C LEU A 91 2.01 -14.69 8.10
N ALA A 92 3.34 -14.81 8.06
CA ALA A 92 3.92 -16.11 7.79
C ALA A 92 3.49 -16.99 8.96
N PHE A 93 2.36 -17.68 8.82
CA PHE A 93 2.02 -18.81 9.67
C PHE A 93 3.05 -19.90 9.32
N SER A 94 4.19 -19.87 10.01
CA SER A 94 5.14 -20.98 10.03
C SER A 94 4.57 -22.02 10.99
N PRO A 95 4.16 -23.21 10.54
CA PRO A 95 3.95 -24.32 11.46
C PRO A 95 5.34 -24.88 11.76
N SER A 96 5.92 -24.48 12.89
CA SER A 96 7.08 -25.19 13.43
C SER A 96 7.15 -25.03 14.94
N THR A 97 6.33 -25.80 15.67
CA THR A 97 6.77 -26.49 16.89
C THR A 97 5.84 -27.68 17.16
N THR A 98 6.46 -28.85 17.33
CA THR A 98 5.94 -30.23 17.53
C THR A 98 5.25 -30.93 16.36
#